data_AF-M4VI73-F1
#
_entry.id   AF-M4VI73-F1
#
_cell.length_a   1.000
_cell.length_b   1.000
_cell.length_c   1.000
_cell.angle_alpha   90.00
_cell.angle_beta   90.00
_cell.angle_gamma   90.00
#
_symmetry.space_group_name_H-M   'P 1'
#
loop_
_entity.id
_entity.type
_entity.pdbx_description
1 polymer ?
#
loop_
_entity_poly.entity_id
_entity_poly.type
_entity_poly.pdbx_seq_one_letter_code
_entity_poly.pdbx_strand_id
1 'polypeptide(L)'
;MTERIAYLTIDDSPSSRMDDMVDALEASGVPAIFFCRGDLLEKNPASVTRAIKKGFVAANHAYNHRRSSQISFEDITAEITATQKLLDQCWADAGMDTWPRYFRFPHMDRGTGGWVVDFQKVPDEHRDILIKLFADGLNVSMDPPSEEAKGKKAQLQLWLKSNGFTKPAFNNVSLPWYRDTEMGQAIDAMFTFSTSDWMITPRHKGNWPYKTLDDLKAKIDNDPWLQRTDTAHIILAHDQADIIDDTLALVDHMLDRGFKFEI
;
A
#
# COMPACT_ATOMS: atom_id res chain seq x y z
N MET A 1 7.12 -24.49 13.66
CA MET A 1 6.08 -24.04 12.71
C MET A 1 6.81 -23.30 11.60
N THR A 2 6.37 -23.40 10.36
CA THR A 2 6.92 -22.59 9.25
C THR A 2 6.51 -21.13 9.47
N GLU A 3 7.48 -20.20 9.41
CA GLU A 3 7.25 -18.76 9.60
C GLU A 3 6.34 -18.22 8.49
N ARG A 4 5.41 -17.30 8.81
CA ARG A 4 4.66 -16.54 7.79
C ARG A 4 5.42 -15.27 7.47
N ILE A 5 5.98 -15.18 6.27
CA ILE A 5 6.73 -14.00 5.84
C ILE A 5 5.77 -12.91 5.39
N ALA A 6 6.01 -11.68 5.86
CA ALA A 6 5.22 -10.51 5.51
C ALA A 6 6.10 -9.29 5.21
N TYR A 7 5.65 -8.46 4.27
CA TYR A 7 6.21 -7.14 3.98
C TYR A 7 5.21 -6.09 4.45
N LEU A 8 5.57 -5.32 5.48
CA LEU A 8 4.71 -4.25 5.98
C LEU A 8 4.83 -3.03 5.08
N THR A 9 3.69 -2.58 4.56
CA THR A 9 3.59 -1.36 3.77
C THR A 9 2.52 -0.45 4.37
N ILE A 10 2.84 0.84 4.50
CA ILE A 10 2.06 1.79 5.27
C ILE A 10 1.76 2.98 4.36
N ASP A 11 0.49 3.16 3.99
CA ASP A 11 0.02 4.27 3.16
C ASP A 11 -0.30 5.50 4.02
N ASP A 12 -0.53 6.63 3.35
CA ASP A 12 -0.93 7.92 3.95
C ASP A 12 0.10 8.65 4.85
N SER A 13 1.38 8.26 4.83
CA SER A 13 2.42 8.96 5.59
C SER A 13 2.81 10.34 5.00
N PRO A 14 3.52 11.20 5.75
CA PRO A 14 3.65 11.21 7.20
C PRO A 14 2.41 11.78 7.90
N SER A 15 1.84 11.05 8.85
CA SER A 15 0.88 11.66 9.78
C SER A 15 1.60 12.56 10.81
N SER A 16 0.83 13.32 11.58
CA SER A 16 1.39 14.10 12.71
C SER A 16 1.96 13.24 13.84
N ARG A 17 1.71 11.92 13.83
CA ARG A 17 2.22 10.95 14.81
C ARG A 17 3.18 9.93 14.18
N MET A 18 3.64 10.13 12.94
CA MET A 18 4.52 9.17 12.25
C MET A 18 5.72 8.74 13.11
N ASP A 19 6.32 9.67 13.87
CA ASP A 19 7.46 9.36 14.73
C ASP A 19 7.16 8.33 15.82
N ASP A 20 5.93 8.30 16.36
CA ASP A 20 5.48 7.27 17.31
C ASP A 20 5.47 5.89 16.66
N MET A 21 4.95 5.80 15.43
CA MET A 21 4.92 4.55 14.66
C MET A 21 6.32 4.08 14.27
N VAL A 22 7.18 5.00 13.83
CA VAL A 22 8.58 4.69 13.51
C VAL A 22 9.30 4.12 14.73
N ASP A 23 9.10 4.70 15.92
CA ASP A 23 9.75 4.23 17.14
C ASP A 23 9.21 2.87 17.62
N ALA A 24 7.90 2.65 17.51
CA ALA A 24 7.28 1.37 17.85
C ALA A 24 7.74 0.23 16.92
N LEU A 25 7.80 0.49 15.60
CA LEU A 25 8.25 -0.48 14.61
C LEU A 25 9.74 -0.78 14.76
N GLU A 26 10.58 0.23 15.02
CA GLU A 26 12.01 0.05 15.28
C GLU A 26 12.24 -0.79 16.55
N ALA A 27 11.53 -0.47 17.64
CA ALA A 27 11.63 -1.21 18.89
C ALA A 27 11.22 -2.69 18.74
N SER A 28 10.28 -2.96 17.84
CA SER A 28 9.79 -4.32 17.54
C SER A 28 10.61 -5.03 16.46
N GLY A 29 11.61 -4.36 15.87
CA GLY A 29 12.41 -4.90 14.77
C GLY A 29 11.60 -5.17 13.50
N VAL A 30 10.49 -4.46 13.29
CA VAL A 30 9.60 -4.62 12.14
C VAL A 30 10.01 -3.64 11.05
N PRO A 31 10.60 -4.10 9.93
CA PRO A 31 10.82 -3.22 8.80
C PRO A 31 9.51 -2.84 8.11
N ALA A 32 9.50 -1.66 7.47
CA ALA A 32 8.34 -1.21 6.70
C ALA A 32 8.72 -0.29 5.53
N ILE A 33 7.82 -0.24 4.55
CA ILE A 33 7.83 0.76 3.47
C ILE A 33 6.69 1.75 3.71
N PHE A 34 7.01 3.02 3.90
CA PHE A 34 6.05 4.12 4.03
C PHE A 34 5.77 4.76 2.67
N PHE A 35 4.53 4.71 2.20
CA PHE A 35 4.07 5.41 1.00
C PHE A 35 3.57 6.79 1.39
N CYS A 36 4.40 7.80 1.13
CA CYS A 36 4.21 9.17 1.56
C CYS A 36 3.42 10.01 0.55
N ARG A 37 2.45 10.77 1.07
CA ARG A 37 1.73 11.79 0.31
C ARG A 37 2.51 13.10 0.26
N GLY A 38 2.56 13.72 -0.90
CA GLY A 38 3.26 15.00 -1.10
C GLY A 38 2.73 16.14 -0.22
N ASP A 39 1.41 16.25 -0.06
CA ASP A 39 0.77 17.32 0.73
C ASP A 39 1.03 17.24 2.25
N LEU A 40 1.31 16.04 2.75
CA LEU A 40 1.73 15.80 4.13
C LEU A 40 3.25 15.91 4.28
N LEU A 41 3.98 15.37 3.32
CA LEU A 41 5.44 15.40 3.28
C LEU A 41 5.98 16.82 3.23
N GLU A 42 5.33 17.72 2.48
CA GLU A 42 5.70 19.15 2.43
C GLU A 42 5.64 19.82 3.80
N LYS A 43 4.73 19.37 4.67
CA LYS A 43 4.54 19.95 6.01
C LYS A 43 5.47 19.32 7.05
N ASN A 44 5.73 18.02 6.94
CA ASN A 44 6.48 17.24 7.93
C ASN A 44 7.64 16.43 7.30
N PRO A 45 8.57 17.06 6.56
CA PRO A 45 9.66 16.33 5.91
C PRO A 45 10.63 15.70 6.91
N ALA A 46 10.78 16.31 8.09
CA ALA A 46 11.71 15.86 9.14
C ALA A 46 11.41 14.44 9.65
N SER A 47 10.12 14.08 9.82
CA SER A 47 9.73 12.74 10.27
C SER A 47 10.05 11.67 9.22
N VAL A 48 9.89 11.98 7.94
CA VAL A 48 10.27 11.05 6.85
C VAL A 48 11.79 10.89 6.76
N THR A 49 12.56 11.98 6.82
CA THR A 49 14.03 11.92 6.89
C THR A 49 14.51 11.11 8.10
N ARG A 50 13.82 11.24 9.24
CA ARG A 50 14.12 10.47 10.45
C ARG A 50 13.82 8.98 10.27
N ALA A 51 12.68 8.62 9.67
CA ALA A 51 12.36 7.23 9.35
C ALA A 51 13.43 6.59 8.44
N ILE A 52 13.89 7.31 7.42
CA ILE A 52 14.96 6.85 6.53
C ILE A 52 16.26 6.59 7.32
N LYS A 53 16.66 7.51 8.21
CA LYS A 53 17.86 7.33 9.06
C LYS A 53 17.78 6.12 9.99
N LYS A 54 16.56 5.69 10.33
CA LYS A 54 16.29 4.48 11.13
C LYS A 54 16.21 3.19 10.29
N GLY A 55 16.42 3.29 8.98
CA GLY A 55 16.46 2.14 8.07
C GLY A 55 15.13 1.79 7.41
N PHE A 56 14.09 2.61 7.60
CA PHE A 56 12.82 2.45 6.89
C PHE A 56 12.90 2.97 5.46
N VAL A 57 12.04 2.46 4.58
CA VAL A 57 11.97 2.93 3.18
C VAL A 57 10.83 3.93 3.05
N ALA A 58 11.12 5.13 2.54
CA ALA A 58 10.11 6.11 2.13
C ALA A 58 9.87 6.04 0.60
N ALA A 59 8.61 5.92 0.22
CA ALA A 59 8.11 5.72 -1.14
C ALA A 59 6.98 6.70 -1.48
N ASN A 60 6.57 6.75 -2.75
CA ASN A 60 5.69 7.78 -3.27
C ASN A 60 4.20 7.35 -3.27
N HIS A 61 3.31 8.22 -2.80
CA HIS A 61 1.85 8.01 -2.78
C HIS A 61 1.04 9.13 -3.44
N ALA A 62 1.64 9.80 -4.44
CA ALA A 62 1.10 10.99 -5.09
C ALA A 62 0.88 12.15 -4.11
N TYR A 63 0.42 13.29 -4.63
CA TYR A 63 0.47 14.54 -3.86
C TYR A 63 -0.77 14.75 -3.02
N ASN A 64 -1.97 14.71 -3.63
CA ASN A 64 -3.22 15.05 -2.95
C ASN A 64 -4.12 13.83 -2.69
N HIS A 65 -3.58 12.62 -2.84
CA HIS A 65 -4.33 11.37 -2.67
C HIS A 65 -5.60 11.31 -3.55
N ARG A 66 -5.54 11.86 -4.77
CA ARG A 66 -6.65 11.85 -5.73
C ARG A 66 -6.74 10.51 -6.45
N ARG A 67 -7.97 10.07 -6.73
CA ARG A 67 -8.24 8.91 -7.59
C ARG A 67 -7.73 9.19 -9.01
N SER A 68 -6.83 8.36 -9.51
CA SER A 68 -6.25 8.54 -10.85
C SER A 68 -7.32 8.50 -11.94
N SER A 69 -8.42 7.75 -11.77
CA SER A 69 -9.51 7.71 -12.76
C SER A 69 -10.32 9.00 -12.84
N GLN A 70 -10.14 9.93 -11.89
CA GLN A 70 -10.91 11.18 -11.80
C GLN A 70 -10.13 12.41 -12.26
N ILE A 71 -8.85 12.25 -12.61
CA ILE A 71 -7.96 13.34 -13.04
C ILE A 71 -7.32 12.97 -14.38
N SER A 72 -6.62 13.90 -15.03
CA SER A 72 -5.95 13.63 -16.31
C SER A 72 -4.70 12.75 -16.12
N PHE A 73 -4.06 12.32 -17.21
CA PHE A 73 -2.75 11.64 -17.16
C PHE A 73 -1.66 12.62 -16.69
N GLU A 74 -1.74 13.86 -17.17
CA GLU A 74 -0.83 14.95 -16.86
C GLU A 74 -0.90 15.31 -15.37
N ASP A 75 -2.12 15.39 -14.81
CA ASP A 75 -2.32 15.74 -13.40
C ASP A 75 -1.72 14.69 -12.46
N ILE A 76 -1.99 13.40 -12.70
CA ILE A 76 -1.47 12.34 -11.83
C ILE A 76 0.06 12.23 -11.95
N THR A 77 0.62 12.36 -13.15
CA THR A 77 2.09 12.32 -13.32
C THR A 77 2.77 13.55 -12.73
N ALA A 78 2.12 14.71 -12.75
CA ALA A 78 2.58 15.90 -12.04
C ALA A 78 2.59 15.69 -10.52
N GLU A 79 1.54 15.08 -9.96
CA GLU A 79 1.50 14.74 -8.53
C GLU A 79 2.60 13.77 -8.11
N ILE A 80 2.83 12.71 -8.90
CA ILE A 80 3.89 11.74 -8.64
C ILE A 80 5.25 12.44 -8.68
N THR A 81 5.48 13.29 -9.69
CA THR A 81 6.74 14.02 -9.86
C THR A 81 7.01 15.00 -8.71
N ALA A 82 6.00 15.77 -8.30
CA ALA A 82 6.11 16.72 -7.19
C ALA A 82 6.44 15.99 -5.88
N THR A 83 5.76 14.88 -5.60
CA THR A 83 6.01 14.05 -4.43
C THR A 83 7.40 13.42 -4.47
N GLN A 84 7.84 12.96 -5.65
CA GLN A 84 9.17 12.36 -5.80
C GLN A 84 10.29 13.36 -5.52
N LYS A 85 10.11 14.63 -5.92
CA LYS A 85 11.10 15.68 -5.63
C LYS A 85 11.28 15.90 -4.12
N LEU A 86 10.19 15.88 -3.36
CA LEU A 86 10.23 16.01 -1.91
C LEU A 86 10.91 14.79 -1.25
N LEU A 87 10.59 13.58 -1.72
CA LEU A 87 11.24 12.35 -1.25
C LEU A 87 12.73 12.32 -1.57
N ASP A 88 13.12 12.72 -2.78
CA ASP A 88 14.52 12.80 -3.18
C ASP A 88 15.32 13.72 -2.24
N GLN A 89 14.72 14.83 -1.80
CA GLN A 89 15.33 15.71 -0.79
C GLN A 89 15.44 15.02 0.58
N CYS A 90 14.39 14.31 1.04
CA CYS A 90 14.42 13.61 2.32
C CYS A 90 15.49 12.52 2.37
N TRP A 91 15.64 11.74 1.29
CA TRP A 91 16.68 10.73 1.17
C TRP A 91 18.09 11.35 1.15
N ALA A 92 18.28 12.47 0.43
CA ALA A 92 19.54 13.21 0.45
C ALA A 92 19.86 13.77 1.84
N ASP A 93 18.89 14.36 2.54
CA ASP A 93 19.03 14.88 3.91
C ASP A 93 19.27 13.77 4.95
N ALA A 94 18.86 12.54 4.62
CA ALA A 94 19.18 11.34 5.38
C ALA A 94 20.63 10.85 5.16
N GLY A 95 21.35 11.43 4.19
CA GLY A 95 22.72 11.06 3.86
C GLY A 95 22.83 9.80 2.98
N MET A 96 21.78 9.50 2.21
CA MET A 96 21.77 8.34 1.31
C MET A 96 22.23 8.76 -0.09
N ASP A 97 23.08 7.95 -0.73
CA ASP A 97 23.59 8.23 -2.08
C ASP A 97 22.66 7.69 -3.18
N THR A 98 21.90 6.65 -2.85
CA THR A 98 20.94 6.00 -3.75
C THR A 98 19.73 5.54 -2.95
N TRP A 99 18.55 5.60 -3.56
CA TRP A 99 17.30 5.14 -2.95
C TRP A 99 16.35 4.58 -4.01
N PRO A 100 15.48 3.64 -3.63
CA PRO A 100 14.49 3.11 -4.55
C PRO A 100 13.43 4.17 -4.91
N ARG A 101 12.87 4.05 -6.11
CA ARG A 101 11.67 4.79 -6.52
C ARG A 101 10.49 3.83 -6.58
N TYR A 102 9.85 3.66 -5.43
CA TYR A 102 8.62 2.89 -5.33
C TYR A 102 7.42 3.83 -5.34
N PHE A 103 6.31 3.36 -5.91
CA PHE A 103 5.08 4.12 -5.98
C PHE A 103 3.87 3.22 -5.77
N ARG A 104 2.85 3.74 -5.11
CA ARG A 104 1.54 3.10 -4.97
C ARG A 104 0.46 4.12 -5.29
N PHE A 105 -0.49 3.76 -6.13
CA PHE A 105 -1.62 4.65 -6.43
C PHE A 105 -2.53 4.81 -5.21
N PRO A 106 -2.95 6.04 -4.89
CA PRO A 106 -4.07 6.28 -3.99
C PRO A 106 -5.27 5.42 -4.37
N HIS A 107 -5.89 4.79 -3.37
CA HIS A 107 -7.03 3.88 -3.58
C HIS A 107 -6.74 2.72 -4.55
N MET A 108 -5.49 2.32 -4.78
CA MET A 108 -5.10 1.38 -5.85
C MET A 108 -5.67 1.72 -7.23
N ASP A 109 -6.10 2.97 -7.44
CA ASP A 109 -6.77 3.37 -8.66
C ASP A 109 -5.73 3.75 -9.70
N ARG A 110 -5.53 2.84 -10.65
CA ARG A 110 -4.54 2.96 -11.71
C ARG A 110 -5.09 3.67 -12.96
N GLY A 111 -6.16 4.45 -12.81
CA GLY A 111 -6.85 5.15 -13.89
C GLY A 111 -8.14 4.46 -14.35
N THR A 112 -8.60 3.44 -13.61
CA THR A 112 -9.76 2.60 -13.98
C THR A 112 -10.73 2.40 -12.81
N GLY A 113 -10.61 3.20 -11.74
CA GLY A 113 -11.42 3.06 -10.54
C GLY A 113 -11.15 1.73 -9.84
N GLY A 114 -12.21 1.05 -9.41
CA GLY A 114 -12.11 -0.28 -8.77
C GLY A 114 -11.67 -1.42 -9.70
N TRP A 115 -11.47 -1.17 -11.00
CA TRP A 115 -10.92 -2.17 -11.95
C TRP A 115 -9.41 -2.31 -11.84
N VAL A 116 -8.98 -2.73 -10.65
CA VAL A 116 -7.57 -2.93 -10.34
C VAL A 116 -6.96 -3.94 -11.30
N VAL A 117 -7.67 -5.01 -11.67
CA VAL A 117 -7.27 -5.96 -12.72
C VAL A 117 -8.35 -6.06 -13.81
N ASP A 118 -8.00 -6.60 -14.98
CA ASP A 118 -9.00 -7.04 -15.95
C ASP A 118 -9.68 -8.33 -15.45
N PHE A 119 -10.78 -8.18 -14.69
CA PHE A 119 -11.52 -9.30 -14.10
C PHE A 119 -11.98 -10.33 -15.15
N GLN A 120 -12.17 -9.95 -16.41
CA GLN A 120 -12.60 -10.85 -17.48
C GLN A 120 -11.49 -11.82 -17.90
N LYS A 121 -10.22 -11.49 -17.64
CA LYS A 121 -9.06 -12.34 -17.94
C LYS A 121 -8.60 -13.18 -16.75
N VAL A 122 -9.16 -12.93 -15.57
CA VAL A 122 -8.85 -13.67 -14.35
C VAL A 122 -9.67 -14.98 -14.34
N PRO A 123 -9.05 -16.15 -14.02
CA PRO A 123 -9.78 -17.39 -13.79
C PRO A 123 -10.90 -17.22 -12.76
N ASP A 124 -12.04 -17.88 -12.96
CA ASP A 124 -13.22 -17.69 -12.10
C ASP A 124 -12.92 -17.92 -10.61
N GLU A 125 -12.10 -18.92 -10.29
CA GLU A 125 -11.67 -19.23 -8.91
C GLU A 125 -10.82 -18.15 -8.24
N HIS A 126 -10.25 -17.21 -8.99
CA HIS A 126 -9.47 -16.08 -8.48
C HIS A 126 -10.27 -14.77 -8.51
N ARG A 127 -11.25 -14.68 -9.41
CA ARG A 127 -12.04 -13.46 -9.62
C ARG A 127 -12.80 -13.06 -8.36
N ASP A 128 -13.46 -14.00 -7.69
CA ASP A 128 -14.25 -13.71 -6.48
C ASP A 128 -13.38 -13.16 -5.34
N ILE A 129 -12.17 -13.69 -5.19
CA ILE A 129 -11.20 -13.23 -4.19
C ILE A 129 -10.77 -11.79 -4.50
N LEU A 130 -10.41 -11.51 -5.75
CA LEU A 130 -9.99 -10.17 -6.16
C LEU A 130 -11.11 -9.15 -6.05
N ILE A 131 -12.34 -9.50 -6.45
CA ILE A 131 -13.50 -8.64 -6.26
C ILE A 131 -13.68 -8.35 -4.78
N LYS A 132 -13.68 -9.37 -3.91
CA LYS A 132 -13.83 -9.18 -2.47
C LYS A 132 -12.71 -8.32 -1.86
N LEU A 133 -11.47 -8.50 -2.32
CA LEU A 133 -10.30 -7.77 -1.83
C LEU A 133 -10.42 -6.24 -2.06
N PHE A 134 -11.07 -5.84 -3.16
CA PHE A 134 -11.19 -4.45 -3.57
C PHE A 134 -12.60 -3.86 -3.43
N ALA A 135 -13.64 -4.70 -3.29
CA ALA A 135 -15.02 -4.26 -3.15
C ALA A 135 -15.17 -3.27 -1.99
N ASP A 136 -14.50 -3.58 -0.88
CA ASP A 136 -14.42 -2.72 0.28
C ASP A 136 -13.45 -1.55 0.01
N GLY A 137 -13.98 -0.34 -0.04
CA GLY A 137 -13.22 0.91 -0.19
C GLY A 137 -13.06 1.43 -1.63
N LEU A 138 -13.13 0.56 -2.66
CA LEU A 138 -13.06 0.99 -4.07
C LEU A 138 -14.40 1.00 -4.79
N ASN A 139 -15.46 0.42 -4.22
CA ASN A 139 -16.77 0.29 -4.86
C ASN A 139 -16.64 -0.29 -6.28
N VAL A 140 -16.12 -1.52 -6.37
CA VAL A 140 -15.85 -2.20 -7.65
C VAL A 140 -17.13 -2.26 -8.49
N SER A 141 -17.13 -1.60 -9.64
CA SER A 141 -18.15 -1.77 -10.67
C SER A 141 -17.91 -3.06 -11.43
N MET A 142 -18.97 -3.77 -11.85
CA MET A 142 -18.84 -4.92 -12.76
C MET A 142 -18.86 -4.52 -14.24
N ASP A 143 -19.07 -3.24 -14.55
CA ASP A 143 -18.97 -2.71 -15.90
C ASP A 143 -17.50 -2.48 -16.26
N PRO A 144 -16.99 -3.07 -17.35
CA PRO A 144 -15.61 -2.86 -17.78
C PRO A 144 -15.29 -1.37 -18.03
N PRO A 145 -14.06 -0.91 -17.72
CA PRO A 145 -13.64 0.44 -18.03
C PRO A 145 -13.60 0.67 -19.55
N SER A 146 -13.74 1.93 -19.96
CA SER A 146 -13.58 2.30 -21.37
C SER A 146 -12.18 1.96 -21.90
N GLU A 147 -12.04 1.79 -23.21
CA GLU A 147 -10.72 1.59 -23.84
C GLU A 147 -9.77 2.77 -23.58
N GLU A 148 -10.30 3.99 -23.45
CA GLU A 148 -9.53 5.17 -23.03
C GLU A 148 -8.96 5.00 -21.62
N ALA A 149 -9.77 4.57 -20.65
CA ALA A 149 -9.31 4.35 -19.27
C ALA A 149 -8.28 3.20 -19.18
N LYS A 150 -8.49 2.12 -19.93
CA LYS A 150 -7.49 1.04 -20.08
C LYS A 150 -6.18 1.56 -20.70
N GLY A 151 -6.29 2.41 -21.72
CA GLY A 151 -5.16 3.09 -22.36
C GLY A 151 -4.39 3.95 -21.37
N LYS A 152 -5.08 4.77 -20.58
CA LYS A 152 -4.47 5.58 -19.51
C LYS A 152 -3.72 4.72 -18.50
N LYS A 153 -4.33 3.63 -18.02
CA LYS A 153 -3.68 2.69 -17.09
C LYS A 153 -2.39 2.12 -17.67
N ALA A 154 -2.39 1.68 -18.92
CA ALA A 154 -1.20 1.18 -19.60
C ALA A 154 -0.11 2.27 -19.74
N GLN A 155 -0.51 3.49 -20.12
CA GLN A 155 0.39 4.64 -20.22
C GLN A 155 1.03 4.99 -18.88
N LEU A 156 0.28 4.93 -17.78
CA LEU A 156 0.81 5.19 -16.44
C LEU A 156 1.89 4.18 -16.03
N GLN A 157 1.69 2.89 -16.32
CA GLN A 157 2.71 1.86 -16.05
C GLN A 157 3.99 2.09 -16.86
N LEU A 158 3.85 2.44 -18.14
CA LEU A 158 4.98 2.78 -19.00
C LEU A 158 5.70 4.03 -18.52
N TRP A 159 4.95 5.05 -18.10
CA TRP A 159 5.50 6.29 -17.57
C TRP A 159 6.28 6.05 -16.28
N LEU A 160 5.73 5.28 -15.33
CA LEU A 160 6.42 4.89 -14.10
C LEU A 160 7.76 4.22 -14.42
N LYS A 161 7.74 3.20 -15.27
CA LYS A 161 8.95 2.49 -15.70
C LYS A 161 9.98 3.43 -16.35
N SER A 162 9.53 4.32 -17.23
CA SER A 162 10.40 5.26 -17.95
C SER A 162 11.02 6.34 -17.05
N ASN A 163 10.41 6.60 -15.89
CA ASN A 163 10.89 7.56 -14.89
C ASN A 163 11.64 6.89 -13.72
N GLY A 164 12.06 5.64 -13.91
CA GLY A 164 12.90 4.91 -12.96
C GLY A 164 12.15 4.29 -11.79
N PHE A 165 10.81 4.29 -11.81
CA PHE A 165 10.04 3.59 -10.78
C PHE A 165 10.09 2.08 -11.00
N THR A 166 10.15 1.35 -9.90
CA THR A 166 10.15 -0.12 -9.87
C THR A 166 9.20 -0.62 -8.80
N LYS A 167 8.88 -1.92 -8.85
CA LYS A 167 8.18 -2.59 -7.77
C LYS A 167 9.14 -2.89 -6.63
N PRO A 168 8.73 -2.75 -5.35
CA PRO A 168 9.49 -3.30 -4.24
C PRO A 168 9.77 -4.81 -4.44
N ALA A 169 10.93 -5.26 -3.99
CA ALA A 169 11.35 -6.65 -4.14
C ALA A 169 10.64 -7.57 -3.13
N PHE A 170 9.34 -7.77 -3.32
CA PHE A 170 8.55 -8.69 -2.49
C PHE A 170 8.85 -10.14 -2.87
N ASN A 171 9.91 -10.69 -2.29
CA ASN A 171 10.36 -12.05 -2.58
C ASN A 171 9.32 -13.09 -2.12
N ASN A 172 9.23 -14.18 -2.87
CA ASN A 172 8.36 -15.32 -2.53
C ASN A 172 6.85 -15.02 -2.41
N VAL A 173 6.35 -13.92 -2.98
CA VAL A 173 4.89 -13.70 -3.11
C VAL A 173 4.38 -14.50 -4.31
N SER A 174 3.80 -15.66 -4.04
CA SER A 174 3.47 -16.69 -5.04
C SER A 174 1.98 -16.99 -5.18
N LEU A 175 1.12 -16.26 -4.46
CA LEU A 175 -0.34 -16.33 -4.56
C LEU A 175 -0.80 -16.19 -6.02
N PRO A 176 -1.47 -17.20 -6.62
CA PRO A 176 -1.80 -17.18 -8.05
C PRO A 176 -2.63 -15.96 -8.47
N TRP A 177 -3.65 -15.59 -7.69
CA TRP A 177 -4.49 -14.42 -7.94
C TRP A 177 -3.75 -13.09 -7.86
N TYR A 178 -2.56 -13.06 -7.24
CA TYR A 178 -1.65 -11.91 -7.25
C TYR A 178 -0.64 -12.02 -8.40
N ARG A 179 0.17 -13.08 -8.38
CA ARG A 179 1.33 -13.30 -9.27
C ARG A 179 0.91 -13.33 -10.75
N ASP A 180 -0.16 -14.04 -11.05
CA ASP A 180 -0.57 -14.35 -12.43
C ASP A 180 -1.52 -13.29 -13.01
N THR A 181 -1.76 -12.20 -12.27
CA THR A 181 -2.61 -11.09 -12.70
C THR A 181 -1.80 -9.81 -12.92
N GLU A 182 -2.48 -8.74 -13.35
CA GLU A 182 -1.87 -7.42 -13.54
C GLU A 182 -1.30 -6.82 -12.23
N MET A 183 -1.62 -7.40 -11.06
CA MET A 183 -1.04 -7.00 -9.78
C MET A 183 0.43 -7.45 -9.68
N GLY A 184 0.69 -8.73 -9.95
CA GLY A 184 2.04 -9.31 -9.97
C GLY A 184 2.95 -8.73 -11.04
N GLN A 185 2.38 -8.16 -12.10
CA GLN A 185 3.12 -7.57 -13.23
C GLN A 185 3.27 -6.05 -13.18
N ALA A 186 2.53 -5.37 -12.29
CA ALA A 186 2.54 -3.92 -12.14
C ALA A 186 3.95 -3.34 -11.88
N ILE A 187 4.18 -2.08 -12.23
CA ILE A 187 5.35 -1.32 -11.76
C ILE A 187 5.07 -0.74 -10.37
N ASP A 188 3.84 -0.30 -10.11
CA ASP A 188 3.41 0.15 -8.80
C ASP A 188 3.26 -1.00 -7.80
N ALA A 189 3.29 -0.66 -6.51
CA ALA A 189 3.18 -1.60 -5.41
C ALA A 189 1.71 -1.92 -5.11
N MET A 190 1.34 -3.17 -5.31
CA MET A 190 0.06 -3.73 -4.90
C MET A 190 0.16 -4.37 -3.49
N PHE A 191 -0.91 -5.00 -3.03
CA PHE A 191 -0.94 -5.73 -1.76
C PHE A 191 -1.59 -7.11 -1.92
N THR A 192 -1.37 -8.00 -0.96
CA THR A 192 -2.07 -9.30 -0.88
C THR A 192 -3.00 -9.36 0.33
N PHE A 193 -2.77 -8.52 1.34
CA PHE A 193 -3.69 -8.36 2.45
C PHE A 193 -3.77 -6.91 2.89
N SER A 194 -4.98 -6.41 3.12
CA SER A 194 -5.19 -5.11 3.76
C SER A 194 -5.58 -5.35 5.22
N THR A 195 -5.03 -4.59 6.16
CA THR A 195 -5.46 -4.60 7.55
C THR A 195 -6.89 -4.07 7.71
N SER A 196 -7.34 -3.21 6.78
CA SER A 196 -8.62 -2.49 6.85
C SER A 196 -8.76 -1.59 8.09
N ASP A 197 -7.65 -1.22 8.72
CA ASP A 197 -7.54 -0.24 9.81
C ASP A 197 -8.28 1.09 9.52
N TRP A 198 -8.23 1.57 8.28
CA TRP A 198 -8.93 2.78 7.86
C TRP A 198 -10.45 2.75 8.08
N MET A 199 -11.07 1.57 8.22
CA MET A 199 -12.51 1.41 8.44
C MET A 199 -12.95 1.83 9.85
N ILE A 200 -12.05 1.78 10.83
CA ILE A 200 -12.35 2.13 12.22
C ILE A 200 -12.00 3.59 12.56
N THR A 201 -11.48 4.36 11.59
CA THR A 201 -11.26 5.81 11.76
C THR A 201 -12.59 6.52 12.05
N PRO A 202 -12.58 7.67 12.75
CA PRO A 202 -13.80 8.40 13.10
C PRO A 202 -14.71 8.69 11.90
N ARG A 203 -14.13 8.90 10.71
CA ARG A 203 -14.85 9.16 9.45
C ARG A 203 -15.60 7.94 8.91
N HIS A 204 -15.04 6.75 9.07
CA HIS A 204 -15.55 5.53 8.42
C HIS A 204 -16.27 4.59 9.39
N LYS A 205 -16.05 4.75 10.70
CA LYS A 205 -16.61 3.91 11.74
C LYS A 205 -18.13 3.76 11.60
N GLY A 206 -18.58 2.51 11.49
CA GLY A 206 -19.99 2.15 11.36
C GLY A 206 -20.52 2.04 9.93
N ASN A 207 -19.77 2.49 8.92
CA ASN A 207 -20.16 2.42 7.50
C ASN A 207 -19.65 1.16 6.78
N TRP A 208 -18.78 0.38 7.43
CA TRP A 208 -18.10 -0.78 6.85
C TRP A 208 -18.21 -2.03 7.73
N PRO A 209 -17.90 -3.23 7.20
CA PRO A 209 -18.10 -4.49 7.91
C PRO A 209 -17.31 -4.60 9.22
N TYR A 210 -16.06 -4.12 9.25
CA TYR A 210 -15.21 -4.15 10.45
C TYR A 210 -15.38 -2.84 11.24
N LYS A 211 -15.75 -2.94 12.51
CA LYS A 211 -16.17 -1.80 13.35
C LYS A 211 -15.27 -1.56 14.55
N THR A 212 -14.46 -2.56 14.90
CA THR A 212 -13.61 -2.60 16.08
C THR A 212 -12.23 -3.18 15.75
N LEU A 213 -11.25 -2.93 16.60
CA LEU A 213 -9.94 -3.56 16.52
C LEU A 213 -10.05 -5.10 16.56
N ASP A 214 -10.97 -5.64 17.35
CA ASP A 214 -11.19 -7.09 17.43
C ASP A 214 -11.73 -7.67 16.13
N ASP A 215 -12.58 -6.94 15.39
CA ASP A 215 -13.04 -7.35 14.06
C ASP A 215 -11.86 -7.47 13.08
N LEU A 216 -10.91 -6.52 13.14
CA LEU A 216 -9.71 -6.50 12.30
C LEU A 216 -8.72 -7.61 12.69
N LYS A 217 -8.54 -7.88 13.98
CA LYS A 217 -7.76 -9.04 14.48
C LYS A 217 -8.39 -10.36 14.05
N ALA A 218 -9.71 -10.49 14.16
CA ALA A 218 -10.44 -11.66 13.68
C ALA A 218 -10.30 -11.82 12.16
N LYS A 219 -10.26 -10.73 11.40
CA LYS A 219 -9.99 -10.78 9.95
C LYS A 219 -8.60 -11.37 9.66
N ILE A 220 -7.56 -10.94 10.38
CA ILE A 220 -6.20 -11.50 10.26
C ILE A 220 -6.22 -13.01 10.55
N ASP A 221 -6.84 -13.41 11.67
CA ASP A 221 -6.87 -14.81 12.11
C ASP A 221 -7.62 -15.74 11.15
N ASN A 222 -8.69 -15.24 10.52
CA ASN A 222 -9.59 -16.04 9.71
C ASN A 222 -9.31 -15.98 8.19
N ASP A 223 -8.39 -15.16 7.70
CA ASP A 223 -8.10 -15.06 6.28
C ASP A 223 -7.30 -16.28 5.75
N PRO A 224 -7.91 -17.15 4.94
CA PRO A 224 -7.27 -18.41 4.55
C PRO A 224 -6.04 -18.21 3.65
N TRP A 225 -5.93 -17.07 2.96
CA TRP A 225 -4.78 -16.77 2.10
C TRP A 225 -3.61 -16.26 2.93
N LEU A 226 -3.87 -15.33 3.86
CA LEU A 226 -2.88 -14.79 4.77
C LEU A 226 -2.28 -15.88 5.69
N GLN A 227 -3.05 -16.92 6.01
CA GLN A 227 -2.57 -18.03 6.85
C GLN A 227 -1.56 -18.96 6.14
N ARG A 228 -1.39 -18.86 4.82
CA ARG A 228 -0.45 -19.69 4.06
C ARG A 228 1.00 -19.38 4.39
N THR A 229 1.83 -20.43 4.49
CA THR A 229 3.27 -20.34 4.77
C THR A 229 4.15 -20.66 3.57
N ASP A 230 3.55 -21.03 2.44
CA ASP A 230 4.26 -21.35 1.18
C ASP A 230 4.41 -20.13 0.25
N THR A 231 4.01 -18.96 0.75
CA THR A 231 4.09 -17.65 0.09
C THR A 231 4.35 -16.59 1.15
N ALA A 232 4.99 -15.50 0.76
CA ALA A 232 5.02 -14.26 1.52
C ALA A 232 3.76 -13.41 1.23
N HIS A 233 3.53 -12.42 2.08
CA HIS A 233 2.37 -11.52 2.02
C HIS A 233 2.80 -10.05 2.01
N ILE A 234 2.06 -9.21 1.28
CA ILE A 234 2.25 -7.77 1.27
C ILE A 234 1.10 -7.15 2.05
N ILE A 235 1.41 -6.59 3.21
CA ILE A 235 0.45 -6.06 4.17
C ILE A 235 0.27 -4.57 3.91
N LEU A 236 -0.96 -4.15 3.60
CA LEU A 236 -1.35 -2.75 3.47
C LEU A 236 -1.98 -2.28 4.78
N ALA A 237 -1.34 -1.32 5.44
CA ALA A 237 -1.81 -0.59 6.61
C ALA A 237 -1.73 0.93 6.37
N HIS A 238 -2.16 1.76 7.33
CA HIS A 238 -2.16 3.21 7.17
C HIS A 238 -1.54 3.95 8.37
N ASP A 239 -0.78 5.00 8.06
CA ASP A 239 -0.29 5.99 9.01
C ASP A 239 -1.29 7.15 9.08
N GLN A 240 -2.25 7.05 10.00
CA GLN A 240 -3.20 8.12 10.28
C GLN A 240 -3.24 8.36 11.79
N ALA A 241 -3.16 9.62 12.20
CA ALA A 241 -2.99 9.99 13.61
C ALA A 241 -4.10 9.44 14.53
N ASP A 242 -5.32 9.27 14.01
CA ASP A 242 -6.48 8.79 14.76
C ASP A 242 -6.50 7.27 14.99
N ILE A 243 -5.68 6.49 14.27
CA ILE A 243 -5.68 5.01 14.32
C ILE A 243 -4.29 4.40 14.48
N ILE A 244 -3.25 5.21 14.73
CA ILE A 244 -1.87 4.73 14.79
C ILE A 244 -1.67 3.63 15.84
N ASP A 245 -2.34 3.76 17.00
CA ASP A 245 -2.28 2.79 18.09
C ASP A 245 -3.01 1.49 17.70
N ASP A 246 -4.11 1.58 16.95
CA ASP A 246 -4.81 0.41 16.40
C ASP A 246 -3.98 -0.29 15.32
N THR A 247 -3.35 0.46 14.42
CA THR A 247 -2.48 -0.07 13.37
C THR A 247 -1.30 -0.83 13.99
N LEU A 248 -0.65 -0.26 15.00
CA LEU A 248 0.44 -0.93 15.74
C LEU A 248 -0.06 -2.18 16.46
N ALA A 249 -1.24 -2.13 17.10
CA ALA A 249 -1.83 -3.30 17.73
C ALA A 249 -2.16 -4.45 16.76
N LEU A 250 -2.40 -4.14 15.47
CA LEU A 250 -2.55 -5.15 14.43
C LEU A 250 -1.21 -5.76 14.02
N VAL A 251 -0.14 -4.96 13.95
CA VAL A 251 1.23 -5.45 13.71
C VAL A 251 1.66 -6.38 14.86
N ASP A 252 1.45 -5.97 16.11
CA ASP A 252 1.72 -6.81 17.30
C ASP A 252 0.93 -8.11 17.26
N HIS A 253 -0.35 -8.05 16.90
CA HIS A 253 -1.19 -9.24 16.75
C HIS A 253 -0.62 -10.18 15.67
N MET A 254 -0.11 -9.67 14.55
CA MET A 254 0.55 -10.49 13.55
C MET A 254 1.86 -11.12 14.10
N LEU A 255 2.67 -10.38 14.84
CA LEU A 255 3.86 -10.93 15.49
C LEU A 255 3.50 -12.08 16.46
N ASP A 256 2.46 -11.91 17.29
CA ASP A 256 1.94 -12.94 18.20
C ASP A 256 1.40 -14.18 17.46
N ARG A 257 0.94 -13.99 16.22
CA ARG A 257 0.55 -15.08 15.31
C ARG A 257 1.72 -15.66 14.51
N GLY A 258 2.97 -15.34 14.85
CA GLY A 258 4.16 -15.92 14.21
C GLY A 258 4.42 -15.43 12.79
N PHE A 259 3.97 -14.22 12.46
CA PHE A 259 4.44 -13.52 11.28
C PHE A 259 5.84 -12.98 11.53
N LYS A 260 6.66 -13.00 10.48
CA LYS A 260 7.99 -12.40 10.45
C LYS A 260 8.02 -11.37 9.35
N PHE A 261 8.41 -10.15 9.71
CA PHE A 261 8.45 -9.04 8.78
C PHE A 261 9.83 -8.91 8.13
N GLU A 262 9.84 -8.68 6.82
CA GLU A 262 11.03 -8.51 5.98
C GLU A 262 10.92 -7.23 5.13
N ILE A 263 12.04 -6.80 4.52
CA ILE A 263 12.15 -5.63 3.62
C ILE A 263 12.68 -6.02 2.25
#